data_AF-A0A3R9MFJ6-F1
#
_entry.id   AF-A0A3R9MFJ6-F1
#
_cell.length_a   1.000
_cell.length_b   1.000
_cell.length_c   1.000
_cell.angle_alpha   90.00
_cell.angle_beta   90.00
_cell.angle_gamma   90.00
#
_symmetry.space_group_name_H-M   'P 1'
#
loop_
_entity.id
_entity.type
_entity.pdbx_description
1 polymer ?
#
loop_
_entity_poly.entity_id
_entity_poly.type
_entity_poly.pdbx_seq_one_letter_code
_entity_poly.pdbx_strand_id
1 'polypeptide(L)'
;MKNQIDKQLEEFIDNVFENSNLESPSVDFSIQVMSKIQAINSTNTTTYKPLISRPVWIALGVIFVTFLSVVFGNATFTQSSWLTFLDFSIVSRLGNIFPSNQLPSSLVYAILFFGIMLLVQLTWLKNYFNKRLQF
;
A
#
# COMPACT_ATOMS: atom_id res chain seq x y z
N MET A 1 -66.84 -6.63 -17.91
CA MET A 1 -67.02 -5.62 -16.84
C MET A 1 -65.71 -5.27 -16.14
N LYS A 2 -64.84 -6.23 -15.76
CA LYS A 2 -63.57 -5.97 -15.05
C LYS A 2 -62.58 -5.04 -15.79
N ASN A 3 -62.33 -5.28 -17.08
CA ASN A 3 -61.38 -4.47 -17.88
C ASN A 3 -61.75 -2.99 -18.07
N GLN A 4 -63.03 -2.60 -17.92
CA GLN A 4 -63.42 -1.19 -18.07
C GLN A 4 -63.14 -0.40 -16.79
N ILE A 5 -63.26 -1.04 -15.63
CA ILE A 5 -62.99 -0.43 -14.33
C ILE A 5 -61.49 -0.18 -14.17
N ASP A 6 -60.65 -1.14 -14.56
CA ASP A 6 -59.18 -1.00 -14.51
C ASP A 6 -58.70 0.16 -15.38
N LYS A 7 -59.30 0.32 -16.58
CA LYS A 7 -58.96 1.40 -17.51
C LYS A 7 -59.36 2.79 -16.99
N GLN A 8 -60.52 2.90 -16.34
CA GLN A 8 -60.95 4.14 -15.71
C GLN A 8 -60.13 4.51 -14.47
N LEU A 9 -59.61 3.50 -13.75
CA LEU A 9 -58.73 3.71 -12.61
C LEU A 9 -57.35 4.23 -13.08
N GLU A 10 -56.81 3.67 -14.15
CA GLU A 10 -55.55 4.11 -14.75
C GLU A 10 -55.66 5.54 -15.28
N GLU A 11 -56.74 5.86 -15.99
CA GLU A 11 -57.02 7.21 -16.52
C GLU A 11 -57.27 8.25 -15.40
N PHE A 12 -57.80 7.83 -14.25
CA PHE A 12 -57.93 8.65 -13.05
C PHE A 12 -56.57 8.91 -12.39
N ILE A 13 -55.73 7.87 -12.25
CA ILE A 13 -54.39 8.01 -11.70
C ILE A 13 -53.54 8.93 -12.57
N ASP A 14 -53.56 8.76 -13.89
CA ASP A 14 -52.83 9.61 -14.82
C ASP A 14 -53.28 11.07 -14.73
N ASN A 15 -54.59 11.34 -14.66
CA ASN A 15 -55.11 12.69 -14.44
C ASN A 15 -54.65 13.29 -13.11
N VAL A 16 -54.63 12.51 -12.02
CA VAL A 16 -54.17 13.00 -10.72
C VAL A 16 -52.68 13.33 -10.76
N PHE A 17 -51.86 12.51 -11.42
CA PHE A 17 -50.43 12.77 -11.58
C PHE A 17 -50.14 13.95 -12.53
N GLU A 18 -50.89 14.09 -13.61
CA GLU A 18 -50.73 15.19 -14.58
C GLU A 18 -51.16 16.55 -14.00
N ASN A 19 -52.21 16.58 -13.17
CA ASN A 19 -52.68 17.79 -12.50
C ASN A 19 -51.95 18.06 -11.17
N SER A 20 -51.14 17.12 -10.68
CA SER A 20 -50.25 17.38 -9.57
C SER A 20 -49.09 18.22 -10.08
N ASN A 21 -48.96 19.43 -9.55
CA ASN A 21 -47.82 20.29 -9.85
C ASN A 21 -46.58 19.53 -9.38
N LEU A 22 -45.81 18.96 -10.31
CA LEU A 22 -44.60 18.22 -9.98
C LEU A 22 -43.70 19.18 -9.22
N GLU A 23 -43.48 18.90 -7.93
CA GLU A 23 -42.58 19.69 -7.10
C GLU A 23 -41.19 19.62 -7.75
N SER A 24 -40.84 20.67 -8.48
CA SER A 24 -39.52 20.78 -9.07
C SER A 24 -38.52 20.88 -7.94
N PRO A 25 -37.43 20.09 -7.96
CA PRO A 25 -36.40 20.22 -6.96
C PRO A 25 -35.93 21.68 -6.89
N SER A 26 -35.54 22.12 -5.70
CA SER A 26 -34.97 23.46 -5.53
C SER A 26 -33.83 23.66 -6.53
N VAL A 27 -33.66 24.88 -7.05
CA VAL A 27 -32.61 25.22 -8.03
C VAL A 27 -31.22 24.74 -7.57
N ASP A 28 -30.98 24.73 -6.26
CA ASP A 28 -29.71 24.33 -5.65
C ASP A 28 -29.62 22.86 -5.20
N PHE A 29 -30.61 22.02 -5.52
CA PHE A 29 -30.68 20.63 -5.05
C PHE A 29 -29.42 19.86 -5.45
N SER A 30 -29.06 19.94 -6.74
CA SER A 30 -27.87 19.27 -7.28
C SER A 30 -26.58 19.79 -6.64
N ILE A 31 -26.50 21.09 -6.34
CA ILE A 31 -25.33 21.70 -5.69
C ILE A 31 -25.19 21.19 -4.26
N GLN A 32 -26.29 21.13 -3.50
CA GLN A 32 -26.28 20.65 -2.12
C GLN A 32 -25.98 19.15 -2.03
N VAL A 33 -26.52 18.35 -2.95
CA VAL A 33 -26.22 16.92 -3.03
C VAL A 33 -24.76 16.69 -3.39
N MET A 34 -24.23 17.39 -4.41
CA MET A 34 -22.84 17.26 -4.83
C MET A 34 -21.85 17.73 -3.76
N SER A 35 -22.18 18.77 -2.99
CA SER A 35 -21.33 19.25 -1.89
C SER A 35 -21.24 18.22 -0.76
N LYS A 36 -22.35 17.57 -0.41
CA LYS A 36 -22.38 16.49 0.59
C LYS A 36 -21.63 15.25 0.11
N ILE A 37 -21.76 14.89 -1.18
CA ILE A 37 -21.02 13.76 -1.78
C ILE A 37 -19.51 14.03 -1.76
N GLN A 38 -19.05 15.25 -2.10
CA GLN A 38 -17.63 15.61 -2.01
C GLN A 38 -17.11 15.60 -0.57
N ALA A 39 -17.90 16.06 0.40
CA ALA A 39 -17.52 16.00 1.82
C ALA A 39 -17.35 14.56 2.32
N ILE A 40 -18.18 13.62 1.86
CA ILE A 40 -18.06 12.20 2.22
C ILE A 40 -16.87 11.54 1.49
N ASN A 41 -16.65 11.86 0.21
CA ASN A 41 -15.56 11.28 -0.57
C ASN A 41 -14.17 11.78 -0.16
N SER A 42 -14.05 13.03 0.28
CA SER A 42 -12.79 13.58 0.80
C SER A 42 -12.29 12.86 2.06
N THR A 43 -13.21 12.37 2.90
CA THR A 43 -12.85 11.55 4.08
C THR A 43 -12.44 10.11 3.74
N ASN A 44 -12.86 9.59 2.59
CA ASN A 44 -12.54 8.24 2.11
C ASN A 44 -11.48 8.25 1.01
N THR A 45 -10.67 9.32 0.90
CA THR A 45 -9.48 9.28 0.08
C THR A 45 -8.59 8.15 0.64
N THR A 46 -8.38 7.13 -0.18
CA THR A 46 -7.52 5.98 0.14
C THR A 46 -6.11 6.53 0.33
N THR A 47 -5.81 7.00 1.54
CA THR A 47 -4.56 7.66 1.84
C THR A 47 -3.47 6.61 1.67
N TYR A 48 -2.64 6.79 0.65
CA TYR A 48 -1.58 5.85 0.32
C TYR A 48 -0.64 5.71 1.50
N LYS A 49 -0.79 4.61 2.24
CA LYS A 49 0.12 4.23 3.31
C LYS A 49 1.33 3.57 2.63
N PRO A 50 2.54 4.14 2.73
CA PRO A 50 3.71 3.57 2.09
C PRO A 50 3.92 2.13 2.62
N LEU A 51 4.09 1.16 1.70
CA LEU A 51 4.27 -0.27 2.03
C LEU A 51 5.39 -0.51 3.05
N ILE A 52 6.42 0.33 3.03
CA ILE A 52 7.51 0.36 3.99
C ILE A 52 7.65 1.79 4.51
N SER A 53 7.62 1.94 5.84
CA SER A 53 7.80 3.22 6.51
C SER A 53 9.22 3.75 6.27
N ARG A 54 9.37 5.08 6.26
CA ARG A 54 10.69 5.75 6.09
C ARG A 54 11.79 5.23 7.04
N PRO A 55 11.55 4.95 8.34
CA PRO A 55 12.61 4.43 9.21
C PRO A 55 13.07 3.02 8.84
N VAL A 56 12.19 2.19 8.27
CA VAL A 56 12.54 0.82 7.87
C VAL A 56 13.51 0.82 6.67
N TRP A 57 13.45 1.83 5.79
CA TRP A 57 14.46 2.01 4.73
C TRP A 57 15.85 2.30 5.28
N ILE A 58 15.94 3.10 6.35
CA ILE A 58 17.22 3.40 7.02
C ILE A 58 17.78 2.13 7.66
N ALA A 59 16.94 1.36 8.35
CA ALA A 59 17.33 0.09 8.96
C ALA A 59 17.87 -0.90 7.91
N LEU A 60 17.20 -1.05 6.76
CA LEU A 60 17.66 -1.87 5.65
C LEU A 60 19.02 -1.43 5.10
N GLY A 61 19.23 -0.13 4.95
CA GLY A 61 20.52 0.42 4.51
C GLY A 61 21.66 0.12 5.49
N VAL A 62 21.41 0.27 6.79
CA VAL A 62 22.39 -0.07 7.84
C VAL A 62 22.73 -1.55 7.80
N ILE A 63 21.73 -2.44 7.73
CA ILE A 63 21.93 -3.88 7.63
C ILE A 63 22.78 -4.23 6.41
N PHE A 64 22.50 -3.63 5.26
CA PHE A 64 23.25 -3.89 4.04
C PHE A 64 24.71 -3.44 4.14
N VAL A 65 24.97 -2.25 4.69
CA VAL A 65 26.35 -1.73 4.89
C VAL A 65 27.13 -2.57 5.90
N THR A 66 26.49 -3.01 6.99
CA THR A 66 27.13 -3.91 7.97
C THR A 66 27.48 -5.26 7.35
N PHE A 67 26.59 -5.83 6.53
CA PHE A 67 26.85 -7.07 5.80
C PHE A 67 28.05 -6.92 4.85
N LEU A 68 28.10 -5.84 4.06
CA LEU A 68 29.25 -5.54 3.20
C LEU A 68 30.56 -5.43 4.00
N SER A 69 30.51 -4.78 5.16
CA SER A 69 31.70 -4.59 6.01
C SER A 69 32.24 -5.90 6.57
N VAL A 70 31.36 -6.87 6.88
CA VAL A 70 31.76 -8.21 7.35
C VAL A 70 32.27 -9.10 6.20
N VAL A 71 31.70 -8.94 5.01
CA VAL A 71 32.07 -9.75 3.83
C VAL A 71 33.40 -9.29 3.22
N PHE A 72 33.65 -7.99 3.14
CA PHE A 72 34.86 -7.43 2.51
C PHE A 72 35.92 -6.96 3.52
N GLY A 73 35.51 -6.58 4.72
CA GLY A 73 36.43 -6.29 5.81
C GLY A 73 36.70 -7.55 6.60
N ASN A 74 37.95 -7.81 6.97
CA ASN A 74 38.30 -8.73 8.06
C ASN A 74 37.86 -8.14 9.42
N ALA A 75 36.64 -7.61 9.49
CA ALA A 75 36.09 -6.97 10.66
C ALA A 75 35.58 -8.06 11.59
N THR A 76 36.38 -8.40 12.59
CA THR A 76 35.88 -9.06 13.79
C THR A 76 34.72 -8.23 14.33
N PHE A 77 33.55 -8.84 14.46
CA PHE A 77 32.36 -8.24 15.06
C PHE A 77 32.67 -7.88 16.51
N THR A 78 33.27 -6.71 16.73
CA THR A 78 33.45 -6.17 18.07
C THR A 78 32.05 -5.81 18.54
N GLN A 79 31.65 -6.49 19.61
CA GLN A 79 30.34 -6.41 20.24
C GLN A 79 30.13 -4.97 20.73
N SER A 80 29.70 -4.11 19.82
CA SER A 80 29.58 -2.68 20.07
C SER A 80 28.29 -2.46 20.84
N SER A 81 28.38 -1.74 21.96
CA SER A 81 27.35 -1.67 23.01
C SER A 81 25.96 -1.21 22.53
N TRP A 82 25.86 -0.53 21.38
CA TRP A 82 24.62 -0.10 20.74
C TRP A 82 23.81 -1.23 20.07
N LEU A 83 24.43 -2.38 19.79
CA LEU A 83 23.80 -3.55 19.16
C LEU A 83 23.28 -4.59 20.16
N THR A 84 23.39 -4.34 21.47
CA THR A 84 22.93 -5.26 22.54
C THR A 84 21.42 -5.47 22.57
N PHE A 85 20.62 -4.56 22.00
CA PHE A 85 19.17 -4.73 21.84
C PHE A 85 18.81 -5.82 20.81
N LEU A 86 19.68 -6.06 19.83
CA LEU A 86 19.50 -7.11 18.84
C LEU A 86 20.24 -8.35 19.35
N ASP A 87 19.49 -9.34 19.82
CA ASP A 87 20.07 -10.60 20.28
C ASP A 87 20.64 -11.39 19.07
N PHE A 88 21.89 -11.11 18.71
CA PHE A 88 22.63 -11.76 17.63
C PHE A 88 23.02 -13.23 17.96
N SER A 89 22.56 -13.78 19.09
CA SER A 89 22.67 -15.20 19.44
C SER A 89 22.21 -16.12 18.31
N ILE A 90 21.14 -15.74 17.60
CA ILE A 90 20.60 -16.53 16.47
C ILE A 90 21.57 -16.56 15.28
N VAL A 91 22.25 -15.45 15.00
CA VAL A 91 23.25 -15.35 13.91
C VAL A 91 24.49 -16.18 14.24
N SER A 92 24.92 -16.20 15.51
CA SER A 92 26.02 -17.06 15.96
C SER A 92 25.70 -18.56 15.82
N ARG A 93 24.43 -18.95 16.04
CA ARG A 93 23.95 -20.33 15.84
C ARG A 93 23.84 -20.69 14.36
N LEU A 94 23.44 -19.75 13.50
CA LEU A 94 23.43 -19.91 12.05
C LEU A 94 24.85 -20.01 11.46
N GLY A 95 25.83 -19.33 12.05
CA GLY A 95 27.23 -19.41 11.68
C GLY A 95 27.83 -20.82 11.79
N ASN A 96 27.25 -21.70 12.61
CA ASN A 96 27.66 -23.11 12.70
C ASN A 96 27.06 -24.00 11.60
N ILE A 97 26.06 -23.50 10.88
CA ILE A 97 25.38 -24.22 9.77
C ILE A 97 26.01 -23.85 8.42
N PHE A 98 26.60 -22.64 8.33
CA PHE A 98 27.36 -22.22 7.18
C PHE A 98 28.85 -22.53 7.40
N PRO A 99 29.47 -23.43 6.61
CA PRO A 99 30.89 -23.69 6.73
C PRO A 99 31.67 -22.39 6.44
N SER A 100 32.23 -21.80 7.50
CA SER A 100 32.81 -20.45 7.52
C SER A 100 34.02 -20.26 6.59
N ASN A 101 34.54 -21.34 6.00
CA ASN A 101 35.86 -21.35 5.38
C ASN A 101 35.87 -21.67 3.88
N GLN A 102 34.73 -21.88 3.20
CA GLN A 102 34.74 -22.37 1.81
C GLN A 102 33.64 -21.82 0.89
N LEU A 103 33.04 -20.68 1.18
CA LEU A 103 32.19 -20.04 0.16
C LEU A 103 33.07 -19.51 -0.98
N PRO A 104 32.89 -19.97 -2.23
CA PRO A 104 33.67 -19.44 -3.34
C PRO A 104 33.33 -17.97 -3.55
N SER A 105 34.35 -17.15 -3.84
CA SER A 105 34.19 -15.69 -3.97
C SER A 105 33.09 -15.32 -4.98
N SER A 106 32.88 -16.12 -6.02
CA SER A 106 31.80 -15.94 -6.99
C SER A 106 30.40 -16.03 -6.37
N LEU A 107 30.16 -16.93 -5.40
CA LEU A 107 28.89 -17.05 -4.69
C LEU A 107 28.61 -15.83 -3.82
N VAL A 108 29.65 -15.30 -3.19
CA VAL A 108 29.58 -14.07 -2.38
C VAL A 108 29.20 -12.87 -3.26
N TYR A 109 29.88 -12.70 -4.40
CA TYR A 109 29.52 -11.65 -5.38
C TYR A 109 28.11 -11.84 -5.94
N ALA A 110 27.68 -13.08 -6.19
CA ALA A 110 26.34 -13.38 -6.68
C ALA A 110 25.25 -13.01 -5.66
N ILE A 111 25.43 -13.36 -4.38
CA ILE A 111 24.50 -13.01 -3.29
C ILE A 111 24.36 -11.49 -3.17
N LEU A 112 25.48 -10.78 -3.30
CA LEU A 112 25.53 -9.34 -3.19
C LEU A 112 24.82 -8.65 -4.36
N PHE A 113 25.13 -9.08 -5.58
CA PHE A 113 24.48 -8.56 -6.78
C PHE A 113 22.98 -8.84 -6.77
N PHE A 114 22.58 -10.04 -6.34
CA PHE A 114 21.19 -10.43 -6.18
C PHE A 114 20.46 -9.57 -5.13
N GLY A 115 21.11 -9.31 -3.99
CA GLY A 115 20.58 -8.42 -2.96
C GLY A 115 20.36 -6.99 -3.46
N ILE A 116 21.33 -6.43 -4.19
CA ILE A 116 21.19 -5.12 -4.83
C ILE A 116 20.05 -5.13 -5.86
N MET A 117 19.97 -6.18 -6.69
CA MET A 117 18.90 -6.33 -7.67
C MET A 117 17.51 -6.33 -7.02
N LEU A 118 17.33 -7.05 -5.91
CA LEU A 118 16.07 -7.05 -5.15
C LEU A 118 15.73 -5.67 -4.58
N LEU A 119 16.72 -4.92 -4.06
CA LEU A 119 16.49 -3.55 -3.59
C LEU A 119 16.01 -2.64 -4.73
N VAL A 120 16.66 -2.72 -5.90
CA VAL A 120 16.24 -1.97 -7.09
C VAL A 120 14.82 -2.37 -7.50
N GLN A 121 14.51 -3.67 -7.57
CA GLN A 121 13.18 -4.17 -7.90
C GLN A 121 12.11 -3.67 -6.93
N LEU A 122 12.39 -3.65 -5.62
CA LEU A 122 11.48 -3.11 -4.60
C LEU A 122 11.24 -1.60 -4.77
N THR A 123 12.28 -0.81 -5.05
CA THR A 123 12.12 0.63 -5.31
C THR A 123 11.31 0.91 -6.59
N TRP A 124 11.53 0.11 -7.64
CA TRP A 124 10.84 0.26 -8.91
C TRP A 124 9.36 -0.10 -8.79
N LEU A 125 9.05 -1.21 -8.11
CA LEU A 125 7.69 -1.65 -7.82
C LEU A 125 6.95 -0.61 -6.94
N LYS A 126 7.63 -0.06 -5.93
CA LYS A 126 7.10 1.05 -5.12
C LYS A 126 6.75 2.25 -5.99
N ASN A 127 7.61 2.64 -6.92
CA ASN A 127 7.36 3.79 -7.80
C ASN A 127 6.18 3.52 -8.76
N TYR A 128 6.08 2.30 -9.29
CA TYR A 128 4.97 1.89 -10.15
C TYR A 128 3.61 1.98 -9.44
N PHE A 129 3.51 1.42 -8.23
CA PHE A 129 2.28 1.49 -7.43
C PHE A 129 1.97 2.92 -6.97
N ASN A 130 3.00 3.71 -6.61
CA ASN A 130 2.81 5.10 -6.23
C ASN A 130 2.21 5.94 -7.38
N LYS A 131 2.57 5.65 -8.64
CA LYS A 131 1.99 6.31 -9.82
C LYS A 131 0.56 5.88 -10.14
N ARG A 132 0.17 4.64 -9.82
CA ARG A 132 -1.19 4.15 -10.07
C ARG A 132 -2.19 4.48 -8.95
N LEU A 133 -1.70 4.74 -7.73
CA LEU A 133 -2.53 5.00 -6.55
C LEU A 133 -2.60 6.49 -6.17
N GLN A 134 -1.98 7.37 -6.96
CA GLN A 134 -2.27 8.80 -6.94
C GLN A 134 -3.58 9.02 -7.72
N PHE A 135 -4.70 8.95 -7.00
CA PHE A 135 -5.96 9.60 -7.41
C PHE A 135 -5.95 11.05 -6.91
#